data_AF-A0A7S4E7E8-F1
#
_entry.id   AF-A0A7S4E7E8-F1
#
_cell.length_a   1.000
_cell.length_b   1.000
_cell.length_c   1.000
_cell.angle_alpha   90.00
_cell.angle_beta   90.00
_cell.angle_gamma   90.00
#
_symmetry.space_group_name_H-M   'P 1'
#
loop_
_entity.id
_entity.type
_entity.pdbx_description
1 polymer ?
#
loop_
_entity_poly.entity_id
_entity_poly.type
_entity_poly.pdbx_seq_one_letter_code
_entity_poly.pdbx_strand_id
1 'polypeptide(L)'
;MFYNMAKTAPSPVADLKVRQAIDLAIDREDAMDLLKGGHGTRSLFPQNTPYYQDNLGSSLAKATEAGALLDDAGWTLDSSNKRTKDGQELTIELCAYEFRPDLGLMQPEIKSNLEALGITVNDRMTTDGTYLNATGGLYADDWVELTDRVAAGDFDILMWSQNVLATGDPAAFLNNFFHTDGGSTKYNGGFSSTNVDVKLDALNVAEGHTARVAATAEAHAAILAEQPVSHLVTPYWHYSLSDRMVTEGYTAYGADYYIIHAEMFLTTVPVPAPVAHRGCLSTDGAGATNAFAAGAAALLAAVFLH
;
A
#
# COMPACT_ATOMS: atom_id res chain seq x y z
N MET A 1 5.31 -0.62 -0.55
CA MET A 1 6.19 -0.11 -1.61
C MET A 1 6.81 -1.28 -2.33
N PHE A 2 6.48 -1.50 -3.60
CA PHE A 2 7.07 -2.55 -4.42
C PHE A 2 8.34 -2.06 -5.11
N TYR A 3 9.31 -2.96 -5.26
CA TYR A 3 10.59 -2.67 -5.90
C TYR A 3 10.63 -3.20 -7.34
N ASN A 4 11.01 -2.36 -8.29
CA ASN A 4 11.15 -2.77 -9.69
C ASN A 4 12.49 -3.46 -9.97
N MET A 5 12.55 -4.77 -9.77
CA MET A 5 13.75 -5.56 -10.02
C MET A 5 13.93 -5.91 -11.51
N ALA A 6 12.89 -5.78 -12.32
CA ALA A 6 12.91 -6.10 -13.75
C ALA A 6 13.13 -4.89 -14.68
N LYS A 7 13.40 -3.70 -14.11
CA LYS A 7 13.73 -2.49 -14.89
C LYS A 7 14.93 -2.75 -15.81
N THR A 8 14.78 -2.39 -17.08
CA THR A 8 15.76 -2.69 -18.14
C THR A 8 17.03 -1.83 -18.06
N ALA A 9 16.91 -0.62 -17.54
CA ALA A 9 18.06 0.20 -17.15
C ALA A 9 18.60 -0.27 -15.79
N PRO A 10 19.90 -0.06 -15.47
CA PRO A 10 20.45 -0.41 -14.16
C PRO A 10 19.61 0.18 -13.03
N SER A 11 18.89 -0.67 -12.32
CA SER A 11 18.08 -0.27 -11.17
C SER A 11 18.82 -0.63 -9.89
N PRO A 12 19.10 0.35 -9.01
CA PRO A 12 19.75 0.06 -7.73
C PRO A 12 18.97 -0.93 -6.87
N VAL A 13 17.63 -0.99 -7.03
CA VAL A 13 16.78 -1.90 -6.26
C VAL A 13 16.81 -3.34 -6.78
N ALA A 14 17.57 -3.64 -7.84
CA ALA A 14 17.91 -5.02 -8.19
C ALA A 14 18.81 -5.68 -7.11
N ASP A 15 19.61 -4.89 -6.39
CA ASP A 15 20.44 -5.36 -5.28
C ASP A 15 19.62 -5.53 -3.99
N LEU A 16 19.66 -6.74 -3.41
CA LEU A 16 18.96 -7.05 -2.16
C LEU A 16 19.38 -6.14 -1.00
N LYS A 17 20.67 -5.79 -0.89
CA LYS A 17 21.15 -4.92 0.19
C LYS A 17 20.59 -3.51 0.08
N VAL A 18 20.39 -3.01 -1.15
CA VAL A 18 19.75 -1.71 -1.38
C VAL A 18 18.27 -1.77 -0.94
N ARG A 19 17.54 -2.83 -1.29
CA ARG A 19 16.13 -2.99 -0.83
C ARG A 19 16.04 -3.10 0.69
N GLN A 20 16.91 -3.90 1.31
CA GLN A 20 16.98 -4.01 2.78
C GLN A 20 17.33 -2.67 3.44
N ALA A 21 18.24 -1.89 2.87
CA ALA A 21 18.56 -0.55 3.37
C ALA A 21 17.36 0.40 3.28
N ILE A 22 16.65 0.41 2.15
CA ILE A 22 15.44 1.21 1.97
C ILE A 22 14.38 0.79 2.99
N ASP A 23 14.16 -0.52 3.21
CA ASP A 23 13.19 -1.00 4.19
C ASP A 23 13.48 -0.55 5.63
N LEU A 24 14.76 -0.54 6.00
CA LEU A 24 15.25 -0.07 7.30
C LEU A 24 15.24 1.46 7.43
N ALA A 25 15.26 2.19 6.32
CA ALA A 25 15.21 3.65 6.33
C ALA A 25 13.81 4.20 6.68
N ILE A 26 12.77 3.38 6.52
CA ILE A 26 11.38 3.82 6.70
C ILE A 26 11.02 3.81 8.19
N ASP A 27 10.66 4.97 8.71
CA ASP A 27 9.97 5.07 10.00
C ASP A 27 8.46 4.84 9.82
N ARG A 28 7.98 3.72 10.34
CA ARG A 28 6.56 3.35 10.24
C ARG A 28 5.73 3.97 11.35
N GLU A 29 6.35 4.46 12.43
CA GLU A 29 5.66 5.23 13.46
C GLU A 29 5.34 6.64 12.95
N ASP A 30 6.31 7.29 12.29
CA ASP A 30 6.06 8.58 11.62
C ASP A 30 4.96 8.44 10.55
N ALA A 31 4.94 7.33 9.80
CA ALA A 31 3.86 7.06 8.85
C ALA A 31 2.48 6.96 9.54
N MET A 32 2.36 6.29 10.69
CA MET A 32 1.11 6.26 11.46
C MET A 32 0.69 7.66 11.94
N ASP A 33 1.66 8.46 12.40
CA ASP A 33 1.42 9.81 12.91
C ASP A 33 0.97 10.77 11.79
N LEU A 34 1.51 10.63 10.58
CA LEU A 34 1.06 11.36 9.39
C LEU A 34 -0.37 11.00 9.02
N LEU A 35 -0.70 9.70 9.07
CA LEU A 35 -2.04 9.20 8.75
C LEU A 35 -3.07 9.37 9.88
N LYS A 36 -2.62 9.76 11.08
CA LYS A 36 -3.46 9.84 12.30
C LYS A 36 -4.14 8.50 12.62
N GLY A 37 -3.45 7.39 12.35
CA GLY A 37 -3.98 6.06 12.58
C GLY A 37 -3.23 4.96 11.83
N GLY A 38 -3.71 3.73 12.02
CA GLY A 38 -3.12 2.53 11.46
C GLY A 38 -2.14 1.83 12.40
N HIS A 39 -1.43 0.86 11.85
CA HIS A 39 -0.42 0.05 12.54
C HIS A 39 0.81 -0.13 11.65
N GLY A 40 1.91 0.49 12.04
CA GLY A 40 3.20 0.37 11.36
C GLY A 40 3.77 -1.02 11.57
N THR A 41 3.97 -1.77 10.48
CA THR A 41 4.47 -3.15 10.55
C THR A 41 5.14 -3.58 9.24
N ARG A 42 6.06 -4.53 9.34
CA ARG A 42 6.62 -5.26 8.18
C ARG A 42 5.78 -6.46 7.75
N SER A 43 4.81 -6.87 8.57
CA SER A 43 3.93 -7.97 8.22
C SER A 43 3.06 -7.59 7.03
N LEU A 44 2.98 -8.46 6.02
CA LEU A 44 2.06 -8.28 4.89
C LEU A 44 0.58 -8.36 5.29
N PHE A 45 0.29 -8.89 6.48
CA PHE A 45 -1.07 -9.09 6.97
C PHE A 45 -1.37 -8.22 8.20
N PRO A 46 -2.64 -7.83 8.44
CA PRO A 46 -3.07 -7.08 9.62
C PRO A 46 -2.91 -7.85 10.95
N GLN A 47 -2.63 -7.11 12.02
CA GLN A 47 -2.38 -7.64 13.38
C GLN A 47 -3.52 -8.43 14.02
N ASN A 48 -4.76 -8.21 13.59
CA ASN A 48 -5.95 -8.92 14.09
C ASN A 48 -6.23 -10.23 13.33
N THR A 49 -5.28 -10.71 12.52
CA THR A 49 -5.44 -11.90 11.69
C THR A 49 -4.46 -12.99 12.14
N PRO A 50 -4.80 -14.27 11.94
CA PRO A 50 -3.91 -15.39 12.27
C PRO A 50 -2.66 -15.43 11.37
N TYR A 51 -2.61 -14.63 10.30
CA TYR A 51 -1.51 -14.56 9.35
C TYR A 51 -0.46 -13.50 9.70
N TYR A 52 -0.75 -12.65 10.70
CA TYR A 52 0.19 -11.64 11.20
C TYR A 52 1.48 -12.28 11.73
N GLN A 53 2.60 -11.62 11.49
CA GLN A 53 3.89 -11.96 12.09
C GLN A 53 4.40 -10.75 12.88
N ASP A 54 4.56 -10.92 14.19
CA ASP A 54 4.95 -9.86 15.13
C ASP A 54 6.47 -9.74 15.33
N ASN A 55 7.23 -10.73 14.85
CA ASN A 55 8.68 -10.88 15.07
C ASN A 55 9.53 -10.35 13.90
N LEU A 56 9.04 -9.35 13.16
CA LEU A 56 9.70 -8.81 11.96
C LEU A 56 10.55 -7.55 12.23
N GLY A 57 10.99 -7.37 13.47
CA GLY A 57 11.83 -6.24 13.89
C GLY A 57 11.07 -4.94 14.15
N SER A 58 11.82 -3.88 14.44
CA SER A 58 11.32 -2.58 14.92
C SER A 58 10.56 -1.79 13.85
N SER A 59 9.43 -1.18 14.19
CA SER A 59 8.72 -0.26 13.29
C SER A 59 9.44 1.07 13.07
N LEU A 60 10.35 1.44 13.99
CA LEU A 60 11.23 2.60 13.86
C LEU A 60 12.28 2.44 12.76
N ALA A 61 12.68 3.57 12.17
CA ALA A 61 13.80 3.62 11.24
C ALA A 61 15.12 3.24 11.93
N LYS A 62 16.01 2.61 11.15
CA LYS A 62 17.35 2.18 11.55
C LYS A 62 18.39 2.73 10.58
N ALA A 63 18.47 4.05 10.48
CA ALA A 63 19.29 4.76 9.50
C ALA A 63 20.78 4.33 9.49
N THR A 64 21.37 4.05 10.66
CA THR A 64 22.76 3.56 10.72
C THR A 64 22.93 2.16 10.12
N GLU A 65 22.01 1.23 10.40
CA GLU A 65 22.02 -0.12 9.82
C GLU A 65 21.74 -0.07 8.31
N ALA A 66 20.81 0.79 7.88
CA ALA A 66 20.52 1.05 6.47
C ALA A 66 21.76 1.58 5.74
N GLY A 67 22.46 2.54 6.34
CA GLY A 67 23.68 3.11 5.76
C GLY A 67 24.80 2.08 5.61
N ALA A 68 24.98 1.20 6.60
CA ALA A 68 25.97 0.12 6.54
C ALA A 68 25.66 -0.88 5.42
N LEU A 69 24.40 -1.23 5.18
CA LEU A 69 24.01 -2.10 4.07
C LEU A 69 24.32 -1.49 2.70
N LEU A 70 24.16 -0.17 2.56
CA LEU A 70 24.51 0.55 1.35
C LEU A 70 26.02 0.60 1.15
N ASP A 71 26.81 0.83 2.20
CA ASP A 71 28.28 0.74 2.15
C ASP A 71 28.74 -0.66 1.72
N ASP A 72 28.13 -1.70 2.31
CA ASP A 72 28.36 -3.11 2.01
C ASP A 72 27.93 -3.52 0.58
N ALA A 73 27.05 -2.75 -0.05
CA ALA A 73 26.66 -2.89 -1.46
C ALA A 73 27.59 -2.10 -2.40
N GLY A 74 28.56 -1.37 -1.86
CA GLY A 74 29.52 -0.53 -2.58
C GLY A 74 29.03 0.89 -2.86
N TRP A 75 27.90 1.31 -2.30
CA TRP A 75 27.36 2.66 -2.42
C TRP A 75 27.87 3.54 -1.29
N THR A 76 29.04 4.13 -1.43
CA THR A 76 29.67 4.95 -0.38
C THR A 76 29.37 6.44 -0.56
N LEU A 77 29.34 7.20 0.55
CA LEU A 77 29.20 8.66 0.50
C LEU A 77 30.44 9.31 -0.17
N ASP A 78 30.19 10.24 -1.08
CA ASP A 78 31.19 11.10 -1.69
C ASP A 78 31.41 12.39 -0.88
N SER A 79 32.21 13.33 -1.39
CA SER A 79 32.48 14.62 -0.75
C SER A 79 31.25 15.54 -0.64
N SER A 80 30.18 15.24 -1.38
CA SER A 80 28.91 15.96 -1.39
C SER A 80 27.85 15.29 -0.51
N ASN A 81 28.22 14.25 0.26
CA ASN A 81 27.31 13.39 1.02
C ASN A 81 26.25 12.69 0.15
N LYS A 82 26.59 12.38 -1.11
CA LYS A 82 25.78 11.56 -2.01
C LYS A 82 26.39 10.18 -2.16
N ARG A 83 25.55 9.14 -2.19
CA ARG A 83 26.02 7.77 -2.36
C ARG A 83 26.38 7.54 -3.82
N THR A 84 27.58 7.03 -4.05
CA THR A 84 28.09 6.74 -5.38
C THR A 84 28.73 5.35 -5.45
N LYS A 85 28.65 4.72 -6.61
CA LYS A 85 29.27 3.44 -6.94
C LYS A 85 29.71 3.47 -8.40
N ASP A 86 30.97 3.15 -8.67
CA ASP A 86 31.53 3.13 -10.03
C ASP A 86 31.30 4.43 -10.83
N GLY A 87 31.34 5.58 -10.13
CA GLY A 87 31.12 6.90 -10.72
C GLY A 87 29.66 7.24 -11.05
N GLN A 88 28.71 6.38 -10.65
CA GLN A 88 27.27 6.63 -10.75
C GLN A 88 26.73 7.04 -9.38
N GLU A 89 25.79 7.98 -9.36
CA GLU A 89 25.03 8.36 -8.16
C GLU A 89 23.91 7.36 -7.90
N LEU A 90 23.61 7.11 -6.62
CA LEU A 90 22.48 6.29 -6.20
C LEU A 90 21.18 7.09 -6.33
N THR A 91 20.52 6.93 -7.48
CA THR A 91 19.24 7.59 -7.78
C THR A 91 18.07 6.60 -7.75
N ILE A 92 16.96 7.00 -7.15
CA ILE A 92 15.72 6.21 -7.04
C ILE A 92 14.54 6.99 -7.62
N GLU A 93 13.82 6.38 -8.56
CA GLU A 93 12.52 6.86 -9.04
C GLU A 93 11.40 6.34 -8.11
N LEU A 94 10.81 7.24 -7.30
CA LEU A 94 9.76 6.95 -6.32
C LEU A 94 8.39 7.39 -6.84
N CYS A 95 7.59 6.44 -7.31
CA CYS A 95 6.26 6.70 -7.88
C CYS A 95 5.15 6.48 -6.83
N ALA A 96 4.22 7.42 -6.77
CA ALA A 96 2.95 7.35 -6.04
C ALA A 96 1.81 7.88 -6.93
N TYR A 97 0.58 7.80 -6.46
CA TYR A 97 -0.60 8.19 -7.22
C TYR A 97 -1.64 8.89 -6.34
N GLU A 98 -2.28 9.94 -6.87
CA GLU A 98 -3.02 10.91 -6.05
C GLU A 98 -4.35 10.39 -5.48
N PHE A 99 -4.99 9.42 -6.15
CA PHE A 99 -6.26 8.84 -5.72
C PHE A 99 -6.15 7.95 -4.46
N ARG A 100 -4.96 7.92 -3.85
CA ARG A 100 -4.75 7.51 -2.45
C ARG A 100 -4.06 8.66 -1.71
N PRO A 101 -4.82 9.56 -1.07
CA PRO A 101 -4.28 10.72 -0.35
C PRO A 101 -3.22 10.35 0.68
N ASP A 102 -3.36 9.20 1.34
CA ASP A 102 -2.40 8.64 2.30
C ASP A 102 -0.98 8.51 1.71
N LEU A 103 -0.87 8.15 0.42
CA LEU A 103 0.42 8.05 -0.26
C LEU A 103 1.06 9.43 -0.44
N GLY A 104 0.27 10.46 -0.73
CA GLY A 104 0.75 11.84 -0.82
C GLY A 104 1.20 12.44 0.50
N LEU A 105 0.71 11.92 1.63
CA LEU A 105 1.22 12.28 2.95
C LEU A 105 2.53 11.57 3.28
N MET A 106 2.66 10.28 2.93
CA MET A 106 3.85 9.49 3.26
C MET A 106 5.03 9.69 2.29
N GLN A 107 4.78 9.98 1.00
CA GLN A 107 5.84 10.06 -0.02
C GLN A 107 6.93 11.09 0.31
N PRO A 108 6.61 12.34 0.75
CA PRO A 108 7.63 13.32 1.09
C PRO A 108 8.51 12.89 2.29
N GLU A 109 7.92 12.20 3.26
CA GLU A 109 8.64 11.70 4.43
C GLU A 109 9.57 10.54 4.05
N ILE A 110 9.08 9.59 3.25
CA ILE A 110 9.89 8.50 2.71
C ILE A 110 11.05 9.07 1.88
N LYS A 111 10.79 10.07 1.03
CA LYS A 111 11.83 10.78 0.28
C LYS A 111 12.89 11.37 1.22
N SER A 112 12.47 12.12 2.24
CA SER A 112 13.37 12.74 3.23
C SER A 112 14.26 11.69 3.92
N ASN A 113 13.68 10.57 4.34
CA ASN A 113 14.42 9.48 4.99
C ASN A 113 15.49 8.85 4.07
N LEU A 114 15.19 8.68 2.79
CA LEU A 114 16.15 8.16 1.81
C LEU A 114 17.23 9.20 1.47
N GLU A 115 16.85 10.47 1.32
CA GLU A 115 17.80 11.56 1.08
C GLU A 115 18.78 11.75 2.25
N ALA A 116 18.34 11.52 3.49
CA ALA A 116 19.19 11.51 4.68
C ALA A 116 20.27 10.41 4.64
N LEU A 117 20.05 9.34 3.88
CA LEU A 117 21.05 8.31 3.63
C LEU A 117 22.00 8.66 2.47
N GLY A 118 21.85 9.81 1.83
CA GLY A 118 22.62 10.22 0.66
C GLY A 118 22.11 9.64 -0.65
N ILE A 119 20.91 9.05 -0.68
CA ILE A 119 20.22 8.64 -1.91
C ILE A 119 19.65 9.90 -2.58
N THR A 120 19.68 9.98 -3.90
CA THR A 120 18.92 10.99 -4.64
C THR A 120 17.58 10.41 -5.04
N VAL A 121 16.49 11.09 -4.68
CA VAL A 121 15.13 10.61 -4.92
C VAL A 121 14.43 11.54 -5.90
N ASN A 122 14.05 10.98 -7.04
CA ASN A 122 13.14 11.60 -7.99
C ASN A 122 11.74 11.09 -7.68
N ASP A 123 10.95 11.88 -6.96
CA ASP A 123 9.57 11.52 -6.63
C ASP A 123 8.59 11.98 -7.72
N ARG A 124 7.57 11.16 -7.96
CA ARG A 124 6.50 11.45 -8.90
C ARG A 124 5.17 11.07 -8.26
N MET A 125 4.23 12.01 -8.24
CA MET A 125 2.82 11.74 -7.99
C MET A 125 2.11 11.75 -9.34
N THR A 126 1.49 10.63 -9.73
CA THR A 126 0.68 10.57 -10.95
C THR A 126 -0.71 11.15 -10.68
N THR A 127 -1.18 12.01 -11.57
CA THR A 127 -2.40 12.82 -11.35
C THR A 127 -3.38 12.82 -12.53
N ASP A 128 -3.07 12.16 -13.65
CA ASP A 128 -3.90 12.30 -14.83
C ASP A 128 -3.83 11.15 -15.86
N GLY A 129 -4.83 11.21 -16.73
CA GLY A 129 -4.75 10.78 -18.11
C GLY A 129 -6.14 10.54 -18.69
N THR A 130 -6.17 10.04 -19.92
CA THR A 130 -7.42 9.70 -20.60
C THR A 130 -7.32 8.33 -21.22
N TYR A 131 -8.27 7.43 -20.95
CA TYR A 131 -8.35 6.16 -21.66
C TYR A 131 -9.38 6.24 -22.77
N LEU A 132 -9.08 5.54 -23.87
CA LEU A 132 -10.00 5.33 -24.97
C LEU A 132 -10.74 4.01 -24.71
N ASN A 133 -12.05 4.07 -24.48
CA ASN A 133 -12.83 2.84 -24.36
C ASN A 133 -12.95 2.15 -25.74
N ALA A 134 -13.40 0.89 -25.74
CA ALA A 134 -13.55 0.09 -26.96
C ALA A 134 -14.52 0.70 -28.00
N THR A 135 -15.32 1.71 -27.63
CA THR A 135 -16.27 2.41 -28.51
C THR A 135 -15.77 3.79 -28.96
N GLY A 136 -14.53 4.17 -28.62
CA GLY A 136 -13.89 5.41 -29.08
C GLY A 136 -14.17 6.65 -28.23
N GLY A 137 -14.75 6.51 -27.04
CA GLY A 137 -14.92 7.60 -26.08
C GLY A 137 -13.65 7.84 -25.25
N LEU A 138 -13.22 9.10 -25.15
CA LEU A 138 -12.15 9.54 -24.25
C LEU A 138 -12.74 9.88 -22.88
N TYR A 139 -12.25 9.23 -21.84
CA TYR A 139 -12.66 9.48 -20.45
C TYR A 139 -11.43 9.85 -19.63
N ALA A 140 -11.57 10.85 -18.76
CA ALA A 140 -10.58 11.13 -17.74
C ALA A 140 -10.46 9.91 -16.81
N ASP A 141 -9.24 9.48 -16.57
CA ASP A 141 -8.93 8.33 -15.73
C ASP A 141 -7.60 8.53 -15.05
N ASP A 142 -7.66 8.59 -13.72
CA ASP A 142 -6.53 8.84 -12.83
C ASP A 142 -5.51 7.68 -12.84
N TRP A 143 -5.82 6.59 -13.56
CA TRP A 143 -4.97 5.41 -13.70
C TRP A 143 -4.08 5.39 -14.95
N VAL A 144 -4.28 6.28 -15.92
CA VAL A 144 -3.61 6.16 -17.23
C VAL A 144 -2.11 6.43 -17.13
N GLU A 145 -1.66 7.56 -16.58
CA GLU A 145 -0.21 7.82 -16.39
C GLU A 145 0.43 6.69 -15.58
N LEU A 146 -0.22 6.25 -14.50
CA LEU A 146 0.29 5.17 -13.66
C LEU A 146 0.41 3.84 -14.42
N THR A 147 -0.61 3.49 -15.21
CA THR A 147 -0.63 2.24 -15.98
C THR A 147 0.43 2.25 -17.07
N ASP A 148 0.61 3.37 -17.78
CA ASP A 148 1.64 3.53 -18.81
C ASP A 148 3.04 3.42 -18.20
N ARG A 149 3.29 4.05 -17.06
CA ARG A 149 4.56 3.94 -16.33
C ARG A 149 4.83 2.52 -15.85
N VAL A 150 3.83 1.87 -15.27
CA VAL A 150 3.92 0.48 -14.82
C VAL A 150 4.21 -0.45 -16.00
N ALA A 151 3.52 -0.25 -17.13
CA ALA A 151 3.74 -1.03 -18.35
C ALA A 151 5.14 -0.79 -18.95
N ALA A 152 5.66 0.44 -18.86
CA ALA A 152 7.01 0.79 -19.28
C ALA A 152 8.10 0.34 -18.29
N GLY A 153 7.75 -0.04 -17.06
CA GLY A 153 8.71 -0.28 -15.98
C GLY A 153 9.45 0.99 -15.54
N ASP A 154 8.84 2.16 -15.71
CA ASP A 154 9.44 3.48 -15.43
C ASP A 154 9.27 3.90 -13.97
N PHE A 155 9.78 3.08 -13.06
CA PHE A 155 9.87 3.34 -11.62
C PHE A 155 10.92 2.42 -10.99
N ASP A 156 11.54 2.81 -9.88
CA ASP A 156 12.32 1.90 -9.03
C ASP A 156 11.50 1.45 -7.82
N ILE A 157 10.69 2.36 -7.27
CA ILE A 157 9.78 2.09 -6.17
C ILE A 157 8.37 2.55 -6.54
N LEU A 158 7.39 1.66 -6.40
CA LEU A 158 5.97 1.99 -6.51
C LEU A 158 5.31 1.93 -5.13
N MET A 159 4.81 3.07 -4.65
CA MET A 159 3.91 3.11 -3.51
C MET A 159 2.55 2.55 -3.95
N TRP A 160 2.10 1.49 -3.29
CA TRP A 160 0.88 0.77 -3.65
C TRP A 160 0.10 0.40 -2.39
N SER A 161 -1.23 0.42 -2.49
CA SER A 161 -2.15 0.01 -1.43
C SER A 161 -3.03 -1.12 -1.93
N GLN A 162 -3.14 -2.20 -1.15
CA GLN A 162 -3.85 -3.42 -1.54
C GLN A 162 -4.59 -4.00 -0.33
N ASN A 163 -5.86 -4.39 -0.54
CA ASN A 163 -6.54 -5.27 0.41
C ASN A 163 -5.97 -6.69 0.26
N VAL A 164 -5.33 -7.18 1.31
CA VAL A 164 -4.56 -8.44 1.33
C VAL A 164 -5.38 -9.65 1.76
N LEU A 165 -6.60 -9.45 2.28
CA LEU A 165 -7.47 -10.49 2.83
C LEU A 165 -8.94 -10.24 2.46
N ALA A 166 -9.20 -9.91 1.18
CA ALA A 166 -10.53 -9.56 0.67
C ALA A 166 -11.62 -10.60 1.02
N THR A 167 -11.25 -11.88 1.04
CA THR A 167 -12.11 -13.02 1.37
C THR A 167 -11.73 -13.69 2.70
N GLY A 168 -10.86 -13.06 3.51
CA GLY A 168 -10.30 -13.64 4.74
C GLY A 168 -9.19 -14.68 4.51
N ASP A 169 -8.79 -14.91 3.26
CA ASP A 169 -7.73 -15.86 2.88
C ASP A 169 -6.59 -15.15 2.13
N PRO A 170 -5.32 -15.44 2.46
CA PRO A 170 -4.15 -14.74 1.91
C PRO A 170 -3.76 -15.22 0.51
N ALA A 171 -4.17 -16.42 0.08
CA ALA A 171 -3.62 -17.04 -1.12
C ALA A 171 -3.93 -16.23 -2.38
N ALA A 172 -5.13 -15.65 -2.49
CA ALA A 172 -5.49 -14.85 -3.66
C ALA A 172 -4.56 -13.63 -3.83
N PHE A 173 -4.31 -12.89 -2.74
CA PHE A 173 -3.39 -11.76 -2.75
C PHE A 173 -1.95 -12.23 -3.04
N LEU A 174 -1.47 -13.22 -2.30
CA LEU A 174 -0.09 -13.66 -2.41
C LEU A 174 0.25 -14.22 -3.79
N ASN A 175 -0.62 -15.05 -4.38
CA ASN A 175 -0.39 -15.56 -5.73
C ASN A 175 -0.43 -14.43 -6.76
N ASN A 176 -1.40 -13.52 -6.66
CA ASN A 176 -1.55 -12.48 -7.66
C ASN A 176 -0.36 -11.50 -7.69
N PHE A 177 0.25 -11.23 -6.53
CA PHE A 177 1.34 -10.25 -6.37
C PHE A 177 2.73 -10.83 -6.18
N PHE A 178 2.91 -12.12 -5.88
CA PHE A 178 4.25 -12.67 -5.60
C PHE A 178 4.55 -14.00 -6.29
N HIS A 179 3.54 -14.69 -6.84
CA HIS A 179 3.82 -15.82 -7.72
C HIS A 179 4.28 -15.30 -9.08
N THR A 180 5.28 -15.95 -9.70
CA THR A 180 5.83 -15.54 -11.00
C THR A 180 4.75 -15.44 -12.09
N ASP A 181 3.75 -16.33 -12.05
CA ASP A 181 2.61 -16.34 -12.99
C ASP A 181 1.41 -15.48 -12.53
N GLY A 182 1.59 -14.65 -11.51
CA GLY A 182 0.54 -13.78 -10.94
C GLY A 182 0.08 -12.67 -11.91
N GLY A 183 -1.20 -12.30 -11.85
CA GLY A 183 -1.79 -11.30 -12.74
C GLY A 183 -1.41 -9.84 -12.44
N SER A 184 -0.86 -9.59 -11.24
CA SER A 184 -0.41 -8.27 -10.78
C SER A 184 1.12 -8.12 -10.72
N THR A 185 1.88 -9.03 -11.31
CA THR A 185 3.36 -8.99 -11.36
C THR A 185 3.91 -7.71 -12.01
N LYS A 186 3.17 -7.06 -12.91
CA LYS A 186 3.54 -5.72 -13.41
C LYS A 186 3.68 -4.66 -12.31
N TYR A 187 2.85 -4.73 -11.27
CA TYR A 187 2.86 -3.78 -10.15
C TYR A 187 3.90 -4.14 -9.07
N ASN A 188 4.34 -5.40 -9.02
CA ASN A 188 5.36 -5.85 -8.08
C ASN A 188 6.80 -5.65 -8.60
N GLY A 189 6.96 -5.08 -9.80
CA GLY A 189 8.28 -4.86 -10.37
C GLY A 189 8.90 -6.07 -11.09
N GLY A 190 8.07 -7.03 -11.52
CA GLY A 190 8.53 -8.25 -12.19
C GLY A 190 9.26 -9.22 -11.25
N PHE A 191 8.91 -9.22 -9.97
CA PHE A 191 9.45 -10.19 -9.01
C PHE A 191 9.15 -11.62 -9.46
N SER A 192 10.18 -12.45 -9.46
CA SER A 192 10.11 -13.88 -9.73
C SER A 192 11.09 -14.60 -8.81
N SER A 193 10.61 -15.62 -8.09
CA SER A 193 11.45 -16.45 -7.23
C SER A 193 10.88 -17.86 -7.19
N THR A 194 11.67 -18.83 -7.64
CA THR A 194 11.32 -20.25 -7.53
C THR A 194 11.12 -20.67 -6.07
N ASN A 195 11.83 -20.05 -5.12
CA ASN A 195 11.65 -20.33 -3.70
C ASN A 195 10.29 -19.85 -3.21
N VAL A 196 9.89 -18.62 -3.57
CA VAL A 196 8.56 -18.10 -3.24
C VAL A 196 7.46 -18.89 -3.94
N ASP A 197 7.61 -19.18 -5.23
CA ASP A 197 6.63 -19.95 -6.02
C ASP A 197 6.34 -21.30 -5.37
N VAL A 198 7.37 -22.06 -4.97
CA VAL A 198 7.20 -23.34 -4.26
C VAL A 198 6.42 -23.20 -2.96
N LYS A 199 6.59 -22.09 -2.21
CA LYS A 199 5.83 -21.84 -0.98
C LYS A 199 4.39 -21.44 -1.26
N LEU A 200 4.15 -20.69 -2.32
CA LEU A 200 2.81 -20.32 -2.76
C LEU A 200 2.04 -21.53 -3.31
N ASP A 201 2.71 -22.41 -4.06
CA ASP A 201 2.14 -23.68 -4.51
C ASP A 201 1.77 -24.59 -3.32
N ALA A 202 2.61 -24.64 -2.29
CA ALA A 202 2.29 -25.36 -1.05
C ALA A 202 1.07 -24.76 -0.33
N LEU A 203 0.94 -23.43 -0.30
CA LEU A 203 -0.24 -22.73 0.23
C LEU A 203 -1.51 -23.03 -0.59
N ASN A 204 -1.40 -23.18 -1.90
CA ASN A 204 -2.52 -23.45 -2.80
C ASN A 204 -3.19 -24.80 -2.54
N VAL A 205 -2.41 -25.79 -2.06
CA VAL A 205 -2.92 -27.13 -1.72
C VAL A 205 -3.10 -27.36 -0.22
N ALA A 206 -2.82 -26.36 0.62
CA ALA A 206 -2.99 -26.46 2.07
C ALA A 206 -4.48 -26.45 2.45
N GLU A 207 -4.94 -27.51 3.11
CA GLU A 207 -6.31 -27.66 3.56
C GLU A 207 -6.44 -27.53 5.09
N GLY A 208 -7.51 -26.87 5.53
CA GLY A 208 -7.79 -26.63 6.95
C GLY A 208 -7.01 -25.45 7.53
N HIS A 209 -7.61 -24.84 8.56
CA HIS A 209 -7.14 -23.56 9.10
C HIS A 209 -5.66 -23.58 9.54
N THR A 210 -5.26 -24.55 10.37
CA THR A 210 -3.90 -24.63 10.90
C THR A 210 -2.84 -24.79 9.81
N ALA A 211 -3.09 -25.64 8.81
CA ALA A 211 -2.14 -25.85 7.72
C ALA A 211 -2.01 -24.60 6.82
N ARG A 212 -3.13 -23.91 6.55
CA ARG A 212 -3.12 -22.66 5.77
C ARG A 212 -2.38 -21.53 6.48
N VAL A 213 -2.56 -21.39 7.80
CA VAL A 213 -1.81 -20.41 8.59
C VAL A 213 -0.30 -20.69 8.54
N ALA A 214 0.10 -21.95 8.73
CA ALA A 214 1.51 -22.35 8.67
C ALA A 214 2.11 -22.13 7.27
N ALA A 215 1.44 -22.57 6.20
CA ALA A 215 1.90 -22.37 4.82
C ALA A 215 2.00 -20.88 4.46
N THR A 216 1.07 -20.07 4.96
CA THR A 216 1.11 -18.60 4.79
C THR A 216 2.33 -18.00 5.48
N ALA A 217 2.63 -18.42 6.70
CA ALA A 217 3.82 -17.95 7.43
C ALA A 217 5.11 -18.29 6.69
N GLU A 218 5.21 -19.50 6.10
CA GLU A 218 6.36 -19.88 5.26
C GLU A 218 6.50 -19.03 3.99
N ALA A 219 5.40 -18.81 3.26
CA ALA A 219 5.41 -17.96 2.07
C ALA A 219 5.75 -16.51 2.40
N HIS A 220 5.16 -15.98 3.47
CA HIS A 220 5.43 -14.63 3.97
C HIS A 220 6.91 -14.45 4.35
N ALA A 221 7.50 -15.42 5.06
CA ALA A 221 8.92 -15.39 5.42
C ALA A 221 9.83 -15.46 4.17
N ALA A 222 9.48 -16.29 3.18
CA ALA A 222 10.22 -16.38 1.93
C ALA A 222 10.19 -15.06 1.14
N ILE A 223 9.02 -14.41 1.06
CA ILE A 223 8.87 -13.10 0.42
C ILE A 223 9.74 -12.06 1.14
N LEU A 224 9.65 -11.96 2.47
CA LEU A 224 10.43 -10.98 3.23
C LEU A 224 11.94 -11.27 3.22
N ALA A 225 12.38 -12.50 3.01
CA ALA A 225 13.81 -12.82 2.87
C ALA A 225 14.41 -12.18 1.59
N GLU A 226 13.62 -12.07 0.53
CA GLU A 226 14.03 -11.50 -0.76
C GLU A 226 13.66 -10.01 -0.91
N GLN A 227 12.89 -9.46 0.04
CA GLN A 227 12.49 -8.06 0.12
C GLN A 227 12.00 -7.46 -1.22
N PRO A 228 11.01 -8.06 -1.92
CA PRO A 228 10.42 -7.45 -3.12
C PRO A 228 9.46 -6.30 -2.79
N VAL A 229 9.13 -6.14 -1.51
CA VAL A 229 8.21 -5.13 -1.00
C VAL A 229 8.60 -4.67 0.39
N SER A 230 8.54 -3.36 0.65
CA SER A 230 8.46 -2.82 2.00
C SER A 230 7.02 -2.53 2.37
N HIS A 231 6.48 -3.28 3.33
CA HIS A 231 5.18 -3.00 3.89
C HIS A 231 5.27 -1.79 4.83
N LEU A 232 4.41 -0.80 4.67
CA LEU A 232 4.48 0.46 5.41
C LEU A 232 3.62 0.40 6.68
N VAL A 233 2.30 0.28 6.47
CA VAL A 233 1.29 0.42 7.50
C VAL A 233 0.08 -0.43 7.14
N THR A 234 -0.58 -1.00 8.13
CA THR A 234 -1.98 -1.41 8.00
C THR A 234 -2.84 -0.20 8.37
N PRO A 235 -3.48 0.51 7.41
CA PRO A 235 -4.24 1.71 7.72
C PRO A 235 -5.51 1.37 8.52
N TYR A 236 -6.03 2.33 9.27
CA TYR A 236 -7.37 2.23 9.84
C TYR A 236 -8.43 2.58 8.82
N TRP A 237 -9.56 1.89 8.91
CA TRP A 237 -10.73 2.26 8.14
C TRP A 237 -11.47 3.39 8.86
N HIS A 238 -11.50 4.57 8.24
CA HIS A 238 -12.22 5.72 8.74
C HIS A 238 -13.60 5.80 8.08
N TYR A 239 -14.67 5.82 8.89
CA TYR A 239 -16.04 6.01 8.42
C TYR A 239 -16.78 6.97 9.34
N SER A 240 -17.65 7.79 8.75
CA SER A 240 -18.50 8.74 9.48
C SER A 240 -19.95 8.26 9.42
N LEU A 241 -20.60 8.23 10.58
CA LEU A 241 -21.98 7.79 10.73
C LEU A 241 -22.87 8.94 11.19
N SER A 242 -24.11 8.96 10.72
CA SER A 242 -25.14 9.81 11.32
C SER A 242 -25.61 9.23 12.66
N ASP A 243 -26.19 10.07 13.51
CA ASP A 243 -26.77 9.63 14.80
C ASP A 243 -27.78 8.48 14.62
N ARG A 244 -28.50 8.46 13.49
CA ARG A 244 -29.41 7.38 13.13
C ARG A 244 -28.68 6.06 12.99
N MET A 245 -27.59 6.02 12.19
CA MET A 245 -26.79 4.82 11.98
C MET A 245 -26.21 4.29 13.30
N VAL A 246 -25.78 5.20 14.18
CA VAL A 246 -25.26 4.87 15.52
C VAL A 246 -26.37 4.27 16.40
N THR A 247 -27.56 4.91 16.40
CA THR A 247 -28.72 4.46 17.19
C THR A 247 -29.23 3.10 16.73
N GLU A 248 -29.16 2.82 15.43
CA GLU A 248 -29.51 1.52 14.85
C GLU A 248 -28.40 0.46 15.02
N GLY A 249 -27.29 0.79 15.68
CA GLY A 249 -26.25 -0.17 16.06
C GLY A 249 -25.34 -0.60 14.92
N TYR A 250 -25.14 0.23 13.89
CA TYR A 250 -24.21 -0.08 12.80
C TYR A 250 -22.80 -0.35 13.34
N THR A 251 -22.19 -1.42 12.84
CA THR A 251 -20.77 -1.71 13.03
C THR A 251 -20.12 -2.01 11.69
N ALA A 252 -18.91 -1.48 11.50
CA ALA A 252 -18.10 -1.76 10.33
C ALA A 252 -17.59 -3.21 10.34
N TYR A 253 -17.73 -3.91 9.21
CA TYR A 253 -17.12 -5.23 9.03
C TYR A 253 -15.69 -5.08 8.50
N GLY A 254 -14.80 -5.96 8.92
CA GLY A 254 -13.35 -5.85 8.66
C GLY A 254 -12.90 -6.12 7.22
N ALA A 255 -13.82 -6.38 6.29
CA ALA A 255 -13.50 -6.48 4.86
C ALA A 255 -14.27 -5.39 4.13
N ASP A 256 -13.55 -4.53 3.40
CA ASP A 256 -14.02 -3.32 2.69
C ASP A 256 -15.23 -3.51 1.74
N TYR A 257 -15.69 -4.75 1.57
CA TYR A 257 -16.77 -5.18 0.70
C TYR A 257 -18.12 -5.35 1.40
N TYR A 258 -18.16 -5.43 2.74
CA TYR A 258 -19.40 -5.65 3.49
C TYR A 258 -19.79 -4.41 4.31
N ILE A 259 -20.56 -3.52 3.67
CA ILE A 259 -20.98 -2.24 4.27
C ILE A 259 -22.44 -2.31 4.76
N ILE A 260 -23.33 -3.00 4.05
CA ILE A 260 -24.76 -3.10 4.39
C ILE A 260 -25.12 -4.57 4.66
N HIS A 261 -25.92 -4.85 5.70
CA HIS A 261 -26.46 -6.19 5.97
C HIS A 261 -27.99 -6.16 6.09
N ALA A 262 -28.61 -7.34 5.95
CA ALA A 262 -30.05 -7.49 5.83
C ALA A 262 -30.82 -7.00 7.07
N GLU A 263 -30.20 -7.03 8.26
CA GLU A 263 -30.82 -6.56 9.50
C GLU A 263 -30.74 -5.04 9.71
N MET A 264 -29.96 -4.30 8.91
CA MET A 264 -29.92 -2.84 9.00
C MET A 264 -31.29 -2.24 8.67
N PHE A 265 -31.69 -1.18 9.38
CA PHE A 265 -32.92 -0.43 9.14
C PHE A 265 -34.23 -1.21 9.26
N LEU A 266 -34.23 -2.44 9.80
CA LEU A 266 -35.45 -3.21 10.02
C LEU A 266 -36.22 -2.78 11.28
N THR A 267 -35.61 -1.98 12.16
CA THR A 267 -36.29 -1.40 13.32
C THR A 267 -36.97 -0.10 12.94
N THR A 268 -38.29 -0.02 13.10
CA THR A 268 -39.07 1.23 12.95
C THR A 268 -38.83 2.16 14.15
N VAL A 269 -37.60 2.65 14.32
CA VAL A 269 -37.32 3.72 15.28
C VAL A 269 -37.79 5.02 14.63
N PRO A 270 -38.70 5.80 15.24
CA PRO A 270 -39.12 7.08 14.69
C PRO A 270 -37.90 7.99 14.53
N VAL A 271 -37.69 8.52 13.32
CA VAL A 271 -36.64 9.52 13.07
C VAL A 271 -36.96 10.75 13.92
N PRO A 272 -36.11 11.14 14.89
CA PRO A 272 -36.32 12.38 15.62
C PRO A 272 -36.25 13.56 14.65
N ALA A 273 -37.04 14.61 14.90
CA ALA A 273 -36.96 15.85 14.13
C ALA A 273 -35.49 16.37 14.10
N PRO A 274 -35.05 17.00 13.00
CA PRO A 274 -33.65 17.38 12.83
C PRO A 274 -33.18 18.22 14.00
N VAL A 275 -32.22 17.68 14.77
CA VAL A 275 -31.55 18.41 15.85
C VAL A 275 -30.39 19.17 15.23
N ALA A 276 -30.26 20.45 15.58
CA ALA A 276 -29.13 21.28 15.13
C ALA A 276 -27.80 20.61 15.50
N HIS A 277 -26.97 20.37 14.48
CA HIS A 277 -25.73 19.59 14.54
C HIS A 277 -24.90 19.83 15.80
N ARG A 278 -24.52 18.75 16.48
CA ARG A 278 -23.43 18.73 17.46
C ARG A 278 -22.45 17.61 17.12
N GLY A 279 -21.22 18.03 16.78
CA GLY A 279 -20.00 17.30 17.12
C GLY A 279 -19.61 16.17 16.17
N CYS A 280 -18.58 16.43 15.36
CA CYS A 280 -17.68 15.40 14.89
C CYS A 280 -17.12 14.66 16.13
N LEU A 281 -17.26 13.33 16.22
CA LEU A 281 -16.42 12.54 17.11
C LEU A 281 -15.06 12.42 16.44
N SER A 282 -14.27 13.47 16.61
CA SER A 282 -12.84 13.46 16.40
C SER A 282 -12.19 13.84 17.71
N THR A 283 -11.15 13.13 18.10
CA THR A 283 -9.94 13.84 18.53
C THR A 283 -9.13 13.99 17.23
N ASP A 284 -9.11 15.06 16.42
CA ASP A 284 -9.50 16.46 16.50
C ASP A 284 -9.63 16.90 15.01
N GLY A 285 -10.78 17.40 14.56
CA GLY A 285 -11.13 17.46 13.15
C GLY A 285 -11.76 18.78 12.73
N ALA A 286 -10.97 19.64 12.09
CA ALA A 286 -11.45 20.79 11.33
C ALA A 286 -11.02 20.60 9.87
N GLY A 287 -11.90 20.08 9.01
CA GLY A 287 -11.61 19.99 7.57
C GLY A 287 -12.65 19.30 6.68
N ALA A 288 -13.52 18.43 7.22
CA ALA A 288 -14.32 17.52 6.39
C ALA A 288 -15.59 18.11 5.73
N THR A 289 -15.90 19.39 5.91
CA THR A 289 -17.25 19.91 5.57
C THR A 289 -17.47 20.23 4.08
N ASN A 290 -16.44 20.33 3.24
CA ASN A 290 -16.60 20.86 1.88
C ASN A 290 -16.63 19.81 0.74
N ALA A 291 -16.29 18.54 1.00
CA ALA A 291 -16.23 17.52 -0.05
C ALA A 291 -17.59 16.87 -0.38
N PHE A 292 -18.55 16.89 0.54
CA PHE A 292 -19.82 16.16 0.40
C PHE A 292 -20.82 16.82 -0.57
N ALA A 293 -20.66 18.11 -0.90
CA ALA A 293 -21.60 18.82 -1.77
C ALA A 293 -21.36 18.56 -3.26
N ALA A 294 -20.15 18.14 -3.66
CA ALA A 294 -19.80 17.97 -5.08
C ALA A 294 -20.07 16.55 -5.62
N GLY A 295 -19.98 15.51 -4.79
CA GLY A 295 -20.12 14.11 -5.22
C GLY A 295 -21.56 13.63 -5.46
N ALA A 296 -22.55 14.27 -4.82
CA ALA A 296 -23.95 13.83 -4.90
C ALA A 296 -24.60 14.06 -6.28
N ALA A 297 -24.02 14.90 -7.13
CA ALA A 297 -24.54 15.16 -8.47
C ALA A 297 -24.07 14.14 -9.52
N ALA A 298 -22.94 13.44 -9.30
CA ALA A 298 -22.35 12.55 -10.30
C ALA A 298 -22.87 11.10 -10.23
N LEU A 299 -23.34 10.65 -9.06
CA LEU A 299 -23.70 9.24 -8.85
C LEU A 299 -25.05 8.83 -9.46
N LEU A 300 -25.89 9.79 -9.88
CA LEU A 300 -27.21 9.49 -10.46
C LEU A 300 -27.18 9.16 -11.97
N ALA A 301 -26.06 9.34 -12.66
CA ALA A 301 -25.99 9.18 -14.12
C ALA A 301 -25.48 7.80 -14.60
N ALA A 302 -24.84 7.00 -13.76
CA ALA A 302 -24.14 5.78 -14.18
C ALA A 302 -24.93 4.47 -13.99
N VAL A 303 -26.14 4.50 -13.42
CA VAL A 303 -26.96 3.29 -13.15
C VAL A 303 -27.82 2.85 -14.35
N PHE A 304 -27.76 3.56 -15.48
CA PHE A 304 -28.37 3.13 -16.73
C PHE A 304 -27.34 3.12 -17.86
N LEU A 305 -26.68 1.97 -18.05
CA LEU A 305 -26.51 1.25 -19.32
C LEU A 305 -25.32 0.26 -19.20
N HIS A 306 -25.67 -1.03 -19.22
CA HIS A 306 -24.84 -2.24 -19.51
C HIS A 306 -23.43 -2.33 -18.92
#